data_AF-A0A1V5Q2U7-F1
#
_entry.id   AF-A0A1V5Q2U7-F1
#
_cell.length_a   1.000
_cell.length_b   1.000
_cell.length_c   1.000
_cell.angle_alpha   90.00
_cell.angle_beta   90.00
_cell.angle_gamma   90.00
#
_symmetry.space_group_name_H-M   'P 1'
#
loop_
_entity.id
_entity.type
_entity.pdbx_description
1 polymer ?
#
loop_
_entity_poly.entity_id
_entity_poly.type
_entity_poly.pdbx_seq_one_letter_code
_entity_poly.pdbx_strand_id
1 'polypeptide(L)' 'MKARLRENAGYAAEAVDRKKQGIICRVSDHYRMSAGLGDDIQIRYDVIAVDGEEINWIKNAFDYTGKAF' A
#
# COMPACT_ATOMS: atom_id res chain seq x y z
N MET A 1 -12.63 9.79 3.77
CA MET A 1 -12.27 9.71 2.34
C MET A 1 -11.71 11.07 1.93
N LYS A 2 -10.44 11.18 1.51
CA LYS A 2 -9.81 12.48 1.19
C LYS A 2 -9.65 12.57 -0.32
N ALA A 3 -10.67 13.10 -1.00
CA ALA A 3 -10.62 13.37 -2.43
C ALA A 3 -9.73 14.61 -2.69
N ARG A 4 -8.81 14.51 -3.65
CA ARG A 4 -7.91 15.61 -4.03
C ARG A 4 -7.94 15.75 -5.55
N LEU A 5 -8.88 16.55 -6.02
CA LEU A 5 -8.99 17.01 -7.40
C LEU A 5 -7.78 17.90 -7.72
N ARG A 6 -6.77 17.40 -8.44
CA ARG A 6 -5.85 18.18 -9.29
C ARG A 6 -5.23 17.26 -10.34
N GLU A 7 -5.26 17.70 -11.59
CA GLU A 7 -4.69 17.08 -12.81
C GLU A 7 -3.15 16.90 -12.78
N ASN A 8 -2.55 16.89 -11.59
CA ASN A 8 -1.11 16.84 -11.35
C ASN A 8 -0.82 16.19 -9.97
N ALA A 9 -1.66 15.24 -9.56
CA ALA A 9 -1.36 14.40 -8.41
C ALA A 9 -0.24 13.45 -8.85
N GLY A 10 0.99 13.70 -8.40
CA GLY A 10 2.10 12.80 -8.68
C GLY A 10 1.77 11.37 -8.22
N TYR A 11 2.49 10.41 -8.81
CA TYR A 11 2.23 8.96 -8.79
C TYR A 11 1.41 8.50 -7.59
N ALA A 12 0.40 7.64 -7.74
CA ALA A 12 -0.46 7.24 -6.61
C ALA A 12 0.30 6.67 -5.39
N ALA A 13 1.54 6.22 -5.57
CA ALA A 13 2.50 5.94 -4.50
C ALA A 13 2.80 7.16 -3.59
N GLU A 14 2.81 8.39 -4.10
CA GLU A 14 2.90 9.64 -3.35
C GLU A 14 1.71 9.86 -2.40
N ALA A 15 0.52 9.37 -2.77
CA ALA A 15 -0.63 9.38 -1.87
C ALA A 15 -0.46 8.37 -0.72
N VAL A 16 0.36 7.33 -0.93
CA VAL A 16 0.79 6.34 0.07
C VAL A 16 2.20 6.69 0.54
N ASP A 17 2.30 7.81 1.25
CA ASP A 17 3.56 8.26 1.86
C ASP A 17 4.23 7.19 2.74
N ARG A 18 5.51 7.37 3.07
CA ARG A 18 6.28 6.43 3.92
C ARG A 18 5.58 6.11 5.25
N LYS A 19 4.83 7.05 5.82
CA LYS A 19 4.10 6.84 7.07
C LYS A 19 2.95 5.84 6.86
N LYS A 20 2.18 5.99 5.78
CA LYS A 20 1.13 5.05 5.39
C LYS A 20 1.71 3.69 5.02
N GLN A 21 2.82 3.64 4.28
CA GLN A 21 3.52 2.39 3.95
C GLN A 21 3.83 1.61 5.23
N GLY A 22 4.40 2.27 6.25
CA GLY A 22 4.70 1.63 7.54
C GLY A 22 3.46 1.14 8.30
N ILE A 23 2.35 1.89 8.28
CA ILE A 23 1.08 1.45 8.87
C ILE A 23 0.53 0.23 8.14
N ILE A 24 0.53 0.24 6.81
CA ILE A 24 0.06 -0.87 5.97
C ILE A 24 0.90 -2.12 6.23
N CYS A 25 2.23 -1.99 6.28
CA CYS A 25 3.14 -3.09 6.61
C CYS A 25 2.80 -3.70 7.98
N ARG A 26 2.63 -2.87 9.01
CA ARG A 26 2.32 -3.35 10.37
C ARG A 26 0.98 -4.08 10.45
N VAL A 27 -0.03 -3.59 9.75
CA VAL A 27 -1.35 -4.25 9.69
C VAL A 27 -1.25 -5.57 8.92
N SER A 28 -0.47 -5.60 7.83
CA SER A 28 -0.16 -6.82 7.09
C SER A 28 0.52 -7.86 7.97
N ASP A 29 1.45 -7.46 8.83
CA ASP A 29 2.13 -8.36 9.77
C ASP A 29 1.15 -8.93 10.79
N HIS A 30 0.33 -8.08 11.40
CA HIS A 30 -0.68 -8.51 12.36
C HIS A 30 -1.66 -9.51 11.73
N TYR A 31 -2.11 -9.24 10.50
CA TYR A 31 -2.98 -10.16 9.77
C TYR A 31 -2.29 -11.51 9.54
N ARG A 32 -1.05 -11.51 9.03
CA ARG A 32 -0.27 -12.74 8.81
C ARG A 32 -0.11 -13.57 10.07
N MET A 33 0.31 -12.93 11.17
CA MET A 33 0.47 -13.59 12.46
C MET A 33 -0.85 -14.22 12.94
N SER A 34 -1.96 -13.49 12.82
CA SER A 34 -3.28 -13.98 13.22
C SER A 34 -3.82 -15.11 12.33
N ALA A 35 -3.41 -15.14 11.07
CA ALA A 35 -3.82 -16.13 10.08
C ALA A 35 -2.87 -17.34 10.01
N GLY A 36 -1.79 -17.37 10.81
CA GLY A 36 -0.79 -18.44 10.77
C GLY A 36 0.01 -18.48 9.46
N LEU A 37 0.08 -17.36 8.75
CA LEU A 37 0.81 -17.23 7.49
C LEU A 37 2.30 -17.02 7.80
N GLY A 38 3.12 -17.99 7.39
CA GLY A 38 4.56 -17.98 7.61
C GLY A 38 5.32 -16.96 6.75
N ASP A 39 6.62 -16.86 7.00
CA ASP A 39 7.55 -15.97 6.29
C ASP A 39 7.85 -16.44 4.85
N ASP A 40 7.43 -17.64 4.48
CA ASP A 40 7.57 -18.23 3.15
C ASP A 40 6.58 -17.67 2.12
N ILE A 41 5.63 -16.82 2.55
CA ILE A 41 4.64 -16.22 1.67
C ILE A 41 5.14 -14.90 1.11
N GLN A 42 5.25 -14.84 -0.23
CA GLN A 42 5.55 -13.61 -0.93
C GLN A 42 4.40 -12.60 -0.78
N ILE A 43 4.70 -11.42 -0.23
CA ILE A 43 3.78 -10.29 -0.12
C ILE A 43 4.15 -9.21 -1.12
N ARG A 44 3.13 -8.62 -1.74
CA ARG A 44 3.25 -7.38 -2.53
C ARG A 44 2.18 -6.39 -2.09
N TYR A 45 2.51 -5.11 -2.17
CA TYR A 45 1.58 -4.03 -1.86
C TYR A 45 1.15 -3.30 -3.13
N ASP A 46 -0.08 -3.53 -3.54
CA ASP A 46 -0.66 -2.88 -4.72
C ASP A 46 -1.42 -1.60 -4.29
N VAL A 47 -1.41 -0.57 -5.14
CA VAL A 47 -2.17 0.67 -4.95
C VAL A 47 -3.10 0.86 -6.12
N ILE A 48 -4.39 0.97 -5.84
CA ILE A 48 -5.41 1.31 -6.82
C ILE A 48 -5.73 2.79 -6.64
N ALA A 49 -5.32 3.60 -7.60
CA ALA A 49 -5.70 5.01 -7.69
C ALA A 49 -7.03 5.09 -8.45
N VAL A 50 -7.98 5.83 -7.88
CA VAL A 50 -9.27 6.10 -8.51
C VAL A 50 -9.37 7.61 -8.67
N ASP A 51 -9.42 8.08 -9.92
CA ASP A 51 -9.61 9.49 -10.26
C ASP A 51 -10.79 9.64 -11.23
N GLY A 52 -11.94 10.05 -10.69
CA GLY A 52 -13.19 10.08 -11.45
C GLY A 52 -13.56 8.69 -11.99
N GLU A 53 -13.51 8.54 -13.30
CA GLU A 53 -13.79 7.29 -14.02
C GLU A 53 -12.53 6.46 -14.31
N GLU A 54 -11.34 7.03 -14.12
CA GLU A 54 -10.08 6.34 -14.38
C GLU A 54 -9.62 5.54 -13.15
N ILE A 55 -9.31 4.27 -13.39
CA ILE A 55 -8.71 3.37 -12.39
C ILE A 55 -7.30 3.04 -12.84
N ASN A 56 -6.32 3.45 -12.03
CA ASN A 56 -4.93 3.10 -12.22
C ASN A 56 -4.49 2.07 -11.18
N TRP A 57 -4.16 0.86 -11.61
CA TRP A 57 -3.67 -0.20 -10.74
C TRP A 57 -2.14 -0.27 -10.78
N ILE A 58 -1.52 0.30 -9.75
CA ILE A 58 -0.08 0.22 -9.53
C ILE A 58 0.22 -1.06 -8.77
N LYS A 59 0.76 -2.05 -9.47
CA LYS A 59 1.22 -3.31 -8.86
C LYS A 59 2.58 -3.12 -8.21
N ASN A 60 2.79 -3.76 -7.07
CA ASN A 60 4.03 -3.63 -6.28
C ASN A 60 4.45 -2.16 -6.09
N ALA A 61 3.49 -1.33 -5.64
CA ALA A 61 3.64 0.10 -5.53
C ALA A 61 4.72 0.53 -4.52
N PHE A 62 5.04 -0.34 -3.56
CA PHE A 62 6.15 -0.15 -2.63
C PHE A 62 6.60 -1.48 -2.01
N ASP A 63 7.86 -1.52 -1.58
CA ASP A 63 8.44 -2.63 -0.83
C ASP A 63 8.08 -2.55 0.66
N TYR A 64 8.16 -3.67 1.37
CA TYR A 64 7.94 -3.69 2.82
C TYR A 64 8.90 -2.72 3.55
N THR A 65 8.34 -1.78 4.31
CA THR A 65 9.11 -0.77 5.07
C THR A 65 9.05 -0.97 6.58
N GLY A 66 8.38 -2.04 7.05
CA GLY A 66 8.36 -2.38 8.47
C GLY A 66 9.76 -2.82 8.94
N LYS A 67 10.01 -2.73 10.25
CA LYS A 67 11.16 -3.44 10.80
C LYS A 67 10.79 -4.92 10.83
N ALA A 68 11.58 -5.77 10.18
CA ALA A 68 11.50 -7.21 10.40
C ALA A 68 11.52 -7.46 11.93
N PHE A 69 10.57 -8.25 12.41
CA PHE A 69 10.47 -8.61 13.83
C PHE A 69 11.60 -9.56 14.22
#